data_AF-A0A354BNQ3-F1
#
_entry.id   AF-A0A354BNQ3-F1
#
_cell.length_a   1.000
_cell.length_b   1.000
_cell.length_c   1.000
_cell.angle_alpha   90.00
_cell.angle_beta   90.00
_cell.angle_gamma   90.00
#
_symmetry.space_group_name_H-M   'P 1'
#
loop_
_entity.id
_entity.type
_entity.pdbx_description
1 polymer ?
#
loop_
_entity_poly.entity_id
_entity_poly.type
_entity_poly.pdbx_seq_one_letter_code
_entity_poly.pdbx_strand_id
1 'polypeptide(L)'
;TAWALMGLMSAGAIDSFSVARGVQFLLRQQTKDGSWQEIAHTGTGFPRVFYLRYHWYSQYFPLWALAMYRNLRSRGKTRADELRHHLKGTDLSRAEH
;
A
#
# COMPACT_ATOMS: atom_id res chain seq x y z
N THR A 1 -6.96 6.82 2.36
CA THR A 1 -7.16 6.04 1.12
C THR A 1 -6.11 4.96 0.90
N ALA A 2 -4.81 5.28 0.89
CA ALA A 2 -3.76 4.30 0.59
C ALA A 2 -3.72 3.09 1.54
N TRP A 3 -3.84 3.28 2.86
CA TRP A 3 -3.86 2.16 3.82
C TRP A 3 -5.05 1.21 3.62
N ALA A 4 -6.24 1.75 3.37
CA ALA A 4 -7.43 0.94 3.08
C ALA A 4 -7.25 0.09 1.80
N LEU A 5 -6.65 0.67 0.76
CA LEU A 5 -6.32 -0.06 -0.47
C LEU A 5 -5.34 -1.20 -0.21
N MET A 6 -4.26 -0.94 0.54
CA MET A 6 -3.28 -1.98 0.88
C MET A 6 -3.90 -3.11 1.72
N GLY A 7 -4.80 -2.78 2.66
CA GLY A 7 -5.54 -3.77 3.44
C GLY A 7 -6.42 -4.66 2.57
N LEU A 8 -7.24 -4.05 1.70
CA LEU A 8 -8.12 -4.79 0.78
C LEU A 8 -7.34 -5.69 -0.18
N MET A 9 -6.22 -5.20 -0.73
CA MET A 9 -5.37 -6.00 -1.61
C MET A 9 -4.67 -7.14 -0.86
N SER A 10 -4.26 -6.92 0.40
CA SER A 10 -3.66 -7.96 1.24
C SER A 10 -4.66 -9.06 1.61
N ALA A 11 -5.94 -8.72 1.70
CA ALA A 11 -7.04 -9.66 1.92
C ALA A 11 -7.48 -10.40 0.62
N GLY A 12 -6.82 -10.17 -0.52
CA GLY A 12 -7.17 -10.78 -1.80
C GLY A 12 -8.33 -10.12 -2.54
N ALA A 13 -8.90 -9.02 -2.04
CA ALA A 13 -10.06 -8.34 -2.63
C ALA A 13 -9.70 -7.36 -3.76
N ILE A 14 -8.69 -7.69 -4.58
CA ILE A 14 -8.15 -6.79 -5.62
C ILE A 14 -9.16 -6.47 -6.72
N ASP A 15 -10.05 -7.41 -7.05
CA ASP A 15 -11.07 -7.24 -8.09
C ASP A 15 -12.32 -6.49 -7.60
N SER A 16 -12.31 -6.02 -6.35
CA SER A 16 -13.43 -5.22 -5.84
C SER A 16 -13.52 -3.85 -6.52
N PHE A 17 -14.75 -3.40 -6.78
CA PHE A 17 -15.03 -2.04 -7.24
C PHE A 17 -14.47 -0.96 -6.30
N SER A 18 -14.32 -1.27 -5.01
CA SER A 18 -13.74 -0.37 -4.01
C SER A 18 -12.24 -0.13 -4.26
N VAL A 19 -11.49 -1.19 -4.59
CA VAL A 19 -10.06 -1.06 -4.95
C VAL A 19 -9.91 -0.27 -6.24
N ALA A 20 -10.68 -0.61 -7.29
CA ALA A 20 -10.63 0.11 -8.56
C ALA A 20 -10.92 1.61 -8.40
N ARG A 21 -11.98 1.96 -7.67
CA ARG A 21 -12.34 3.37 -7.41
C ARG A 21 -11.29 4.11 -6.58
N GLY A 22 -10.71 3.45 -5.57
CA GLY A 22 -9.67 4.06 -4.74
C GLY A 22 -8.37 4.29 -5.50
N VAL A 23 -7.96 3.36 -6.37
CA VAL A 23 -6.81 3.53 -7.27
C VAL A 23 -7.06 4.70 -8.23
N GLN A 24 -8.24 4.76 -8.84
CA GLN A 24 -8.58 5.85 -9.76
C GLN A 24 -8.63 7.22 -9.05
N PHE A 25 -9.09 7.24 -7.80
CA PHE A 25 -9.02 8.44 -6.96
C PHE A 25 -7.58 8.89 -6.73
N LEU A 26 -6.67 7.97 -6.40
CA LEU A 26 -5.25 8.30 -6.25
C LEU A 26 -4.67 8.86 -7.55
N LEU A 27 -4.95 8.24 -8.70
CA LEU A 27 -4.44 8.73 -9.99
C LEU A 27 -4.96 10.15 -10.32
N ARG A 28 -6.24 10.43 -10.06
CA ARG A 28 -6.82 11.76 -10.29
C ARG A 28 -6.25 12.84 -9.37
N GLN A 29 -5.87 12.46 -8.15
CA GLN A 29 -5.35 13.40 -7.15
C GLN A 29 -3.83 13.60 -7.25
N GLN A 30 -3.15 12.88 -8.16
CA GLN A 30 -1.71 13.04 -8.39
C GLN A 30 -1.45 14.37 -9.10
N THR A 31 -0.55 15.17 -8.54
CA THR A 31 -0.09 16.43 -9.14
C THR A 31 0.85 16.17 -10.32
N LYS A 32 1.10 17.19 -11.15
CA LYS A 32 2.03 17.10 -12.29
C LYS A 32 3.44 16.68 -11.87
N ASP A 33 3.85 17.02 -10.66
CA ASP A 33 5.16 16.69 -10.11
C ASP A 33 5.20 15.27 -9.50
N GLY A 34 4.13 14.49 -9.65
CA GLY A 34 4.03 13.11 -9.16
C GLY A 34 3.66 12.99 -7.68
N SER A 35 3.54 14.10 -6.95
CA SER A 35 3.16 14.13 -5.54
C SER A 35 1.64 14.13 -5.32
N TRP A 36 1.19 13.81 -4.12
CA TRP A 36 -0.22 13.95 -3.71
C TRP A 36 -0.37 15.11 -2.75
N GLN A 37 -1.33 16.00 -3.02
CA GLN A 37 -1.65 17.07 -2.07
C GLN A 37 -2.35 16.50 -0.84
N GLU A 38 -1.74 16.73 0.32
CA GLU A 38 -2.32 16.40 1.62
C GLU A 38 -3.33 17.49 2.02
N ILE A 39 -4.63 17.22 1.82
CA ILE A 39 -5.72 18.18 2.12
C ILE A 39 -6.04 18.22 3.63
N ALA A 40 -5.68 17.19 4.39
CA ALA A 40 -5.96 17.12 5.84
C ALA A 40 -4.77 16.53 6.62
N HIS A 41 -4.43 17.17 7.74
CA HIS A 41 -3.40 16.69 8.67
C HIS A 41 -3.72 15.26 9.15
N THR A 42 -2.89 14.28 8.79
CA THR A 42 -3.10 12.87 9.17
C THR A 42 -2.44 12.47 10.49
N GLY A 43 -1.64 13.34 11.11
CA GLY A 43 -0.98 13.05 12.37
C GLY A 43 -1.67 13.72 13.57
N THR A 44 -2.60 13.04 14.23
CA THR A 44 -2.97 13.37 15.62
C THR A 44 -1.81 12.94 16.53
N GLY A 45 -1.04 13.90 17.04
CA GLY A 45 0.00 13.63 18.06
C GLY A 45 -0.61 13.52 19.46
N PHE A 46 -1.41 14.50 19.86
CA PHE A 46 -2.35 14.46 20.99
C PHE A 46 -3.69 15.03 20.50
N PRO A 47 -4.83 14.34 20.68
CA PRO A 47 -6.13 14.92 20.34
C PRO A 47 -6.26 16.29 21.02
N ARG A 48 -6.46 17.36 20.23
CA ARG A 48 -6.61 18.76 20.67
C ARG A 48 -5.35 19.53 21.12
N VAL A 49 -4.13 18.99 21.06
CA VAL A 49 -2.94 19.74 21.56
C VAL A 49 -1.72 19.73 20.62
N PHE A 50 -1.49 18.69 19.81
CA PHE A 50 -0.31 18.64 18.94
C PHE A 50 -0.54 17.76 17.71
N TYR A 51 -0.22 18.25 16.52
CA TYR A 51 -0.32 17.50 15.26
C TYR A 51 1.06 17.43 14.59
N LEU A 52 1.58 16.21 14.40
CA LEU A 52 2.81 15.99 13.65
C LEU A 52 2.47 15.90 12.17
N ARG A 53 2.97 16.84 11.37
CA ARG A 53 2.87 16.76 9.92
C ARG A 53 4.00 15.89 9.38
N TYR A 54 3.69 14.63 9.07
CA TYR A 54 4.60 13.77 8.32
C TYR A 54 4.48 14.08 6.83
N HIS A 55 5.19 15.12 6.39
CA HIS A 55 5.18 15.62 5.01
C HIS A 55 5.34 14.52 3.95
N TRP A 56 6.12 13.47 4.26
CA TRP A 56 6.44 12.41 3.32
C TRP A 56 5.42 11.27 3.25
N TYR A 57 4.53 11.13 4.23
CA TYR A 57 3.53 10.03 4.23
C TYR A 57 2.54 10.16 3.08
N SER A 58 2.20 11.41 2.75
CA SER A 58 1.37 11.74 1.59
C SER A 58 1.98 11.30 0.26
N GLN A 59 3.30 11.12 0.17
CA GLN A 59 3.97 10.66 -1.04
C GLN A 59 4.23 9.14 -1.04
N TYR A 60 4.72 8.60 0.07
CA TYR A 60 5.12 7.19 0.12
C TYR A 60 3.94 6.22 0.04
N PHE A 61 2.86 6.48 0.78
CA PHE A 61 1.77 5.51 0.87
C PHE A 61 0.96 5.39 -0.42
N PRO A 62 0.60 6.48 -1.13
CA PRO A 62 -0.05 6.35 -2.43
C PRO A 62 0.81 5.63 -3.46
N LEU A 63 2.11 5.95 -3.52
CA LEU A 63 3.04 5.29 -4.42
C LEU A 63 3.13 3.78 -4.13
N TRP A 64 3.24 3.41 -2.85
CA TRP A 64 3.30 2.02 -2.44
C TRP A 64 2.01 1.26 -2.77
N ALA A 65 0.84 1.87 -2.52
CA ALA A 65 -0.45 1.29 -2.86
C ALA A 65 -0.58 1.07 -4.38
N LEU A 66 -0.15 2.02 -5.21
CA LEU A 66 -0.17 1.87 -6.67
C LEU A 66 0.81 0.79 -7.16
N ALA A 67 2.02 0.74 -6.59
CA ALA A 67 3.00 -0.29 -6.92
C ALA A 67 2.51 -1.70 -6.55
N MET A 68 1.87 -1.83 -5.37
CA MET A 68 1.24 -3.07 -4.93
C MET A 68 0.13 -3.49 -5.89
N TYR A 69 -0.77 -2.58 -6.25
CA TYR A 69 -1.86 -2.85 -7.20
C TYR A 69 -1.32 -3.31 -8.56
N ARG A 70 -0.30 -2.65 -9.11
CA ARG A 70 0.35 -3.03 -10.37
C ARG A 70 0.96 -4.42 -10.30
N ASN A 71 1.67 -4.75 -9.22
CA ASN A 71 2.36 -6.03 -9.08
C ASN A 71 1.36 -7.18 -8.95
N LEU A 72 0.29 -7.02 -8.17
CA LEU A 72 -0.77 -8.02 -8.09
C LEU A 72 -1.50 -8.20 -9.43
N ARG A 73 -1.77 -7.12 -10.18
CA ARG A 73 -2.40 -7.22 -11.51
C ARG A 73 -1.52 -7.89 -12.57
N SER A 74 -0.21 -7.64 -12.54
CA SER A 74 0.72 -8.16 -13.56
C SER A 74 1.33 -9.53 -13.23
N ARG A 75 1.56 -9.82 -11.94
CA ARG A 75 2.26 -11.03 -11.47
C ARG A 75 1.38 -11.95 -10.62
N GLY A 76 0.21 -11.50 -10.17
CA GLY A 76 -0.69 -12.26 -9.30
C GLY A 76 -0.20 -12.46 -7.86
N LYS A 77 0.99 -11.96 -7.50
CA LYS A 77 1.61 -12.15 -6.18
C LYS A 77 2.23 -10.84 -5.68
N THR A 78 2.25 -10.67 -4.36
CA THR A 78 3.01 -9.58 -3.73
C THR A 78 4.45 -10.03 -3.44
N ARG A 79 5.36 -9.06 -3.26
CA ARG A 79 6.73 -9.34 -2.81
C ARG A 79 6.75 -10.03 -1.44
N ALA A 80 5.77 -9.74 -0.58
CA ALA A 80 5.63 -10.43 0.70
C ALA A 80 5.27 -11.91 0.50
N ASP A 81 4.44 -12.23 -0.49
CA ASP A 81 4.10 -13.63 -0.81
C ASP A 81 5.28 -14.38 -1.41
N GLU A 82 6.05 -13.72 -2.29
CA GLU A 82 7.31 -14.26 -2.81
C GLU A 82 8.29 -14.61 -1.68
N LEU A 83 8.48 -13.70 -0.72
CA LEU A 83 9.34 -13.92 0.45
C LEU A 83 8.82 -15.03 1.36
N ARG A 84 7.50 -15.11 1.60
CA ARG A 84 6.90 -16.20 2.38
C ARG A 84 7.11 -17.56 1.72
N HIS A 85 6.97 -17.65 0.40
CA HIS A 85 7.25 -18.88 -0.34
C HIS A 85 8.73 -19.27 -0.26
N HIS A 86 9.64 -18.30 -0.37
CA HIS A 86 11.07 -18.53 -0.25
C HIS A 86 11.45 -19.07 1.14
N LEU A 87 10.96 -18.42 2.21
CA LEU A 87 11.22 -18.86 3.59
C LEU A 87 10.67 -20.27 3.87
N LYS A 88 9.45 -20.59 3.42
CA LYS A 88 8.91 -21.95 3.52
C LYS A 88 9.77 -22.99 2.80
N GLY A 89 10.32 -22.66 1.63
CA GLY A 89 11.21 -23.56 0.90
C GLY A 89 12.56 -23.79 1.62
N THR A 90 13.11 -22.72 2.20
CA THR A 90 14.37 -22.80 2.97
C THR A 90 14.20 -23.59 4.28
N ASP A 91 13.07 -23.42 4.97
CA ASP A 91 12.77 -24.16 6.20
C ASP A 91 12.54 -25.65 5.94
N LEU A 92 11.89 -26.01 4.82
CA LEU A 92 11.74 -27.40 4.38
C LEU A 92 13.10 -28.04 4.04
N SER A 93 13.97 -27.32 3.31
CA SER A 93 15.32 -27.79 3.00
C SER A 93 16.20 -27.97 4.24
N ARG A 94 15.94 -27.25 5.34
CA ARG A 94 16.65 -27.39 6.62
C ARG A 94 16.13 -28.52 7.50
N ALA A 95 14.88 -28.96 7.31
CA ALA A 95 14.28 -30.05 8.07
C ALA A 95 14.60 -31.44 7.47
N GLU A 96 15.09 -31.50 6.23
CA GLU A 96 15.46 -32.72 5.51
C GLU A 96 16.95 -33.11 5.65
N HIS A 97 17.72 -32.40 6.48
CA HIS A 97 19.11 -32.69 6.84
C HIS A 97 19.26 -32.87 8.35
#